data_AF-A0A075I389-F1
#
_entry.id   AF-A0A075I389-F1
#
_cell.length_a   1.000
_cell.length_b   1.000
_cell.length_c   1.000
_cell.angle_alpha   90.00
_cell.angle_beta   90.00
_cell.angle_gamma   90.00
#
_symmetry.space_group_name_H-M   'P 1'
#
loop_
_entity.id
_entity.type
_entity.pdbx_description
1 polymer ?
#
loop_
_entity_poly.entity_id
_entity_poly.type
_entity_poly.pdbx_seq_one_letter_code
_entity_poly.pdbx_strand_id
1 'polypeptide(L)'
;MDYFTIMPVDIDPNGIVPKIHHLVRSREDTTRKQIRSLFSEIDTMDLSKVQNILEIVTTLQLLQKVVRHLFLTAKKQNNYPMILPLQMILPFIMEQAEALNDAVPAFKQGQPIGDGIGPLVVGEMMLNTKKQKAEFETVYSESEFEGRKLILLKAEGPYATVGRPGEATEFLVGKYKPDIIVMIDAALKFEGEDSGTVAQGFGAAIGGVGTDRFKIEEIATKLAIPVFSIVIKQSVNDAITLMKKEIAAQAENVKRQVHEMITDNTKSGQTALVIGVGNTLGVSQ
;
A
#
# COMPACT_ATOMS: atom_id res chain seq x y z
N MET A 1 -3.59 1.13 24.56
CA MET A 1 -2.24 1.57 24.99
C MET A 1 -1.88 2.80 24.17
N ASP A 2 -1.32 3.83 24.78
CA ASP A 2 -0.88 5.04 24.06
C ASP A 2 0.56 4.89 23.61
N TYR A 3 0.75 4.36 22.40
CA TYR A 3 2.05 4.36 21.74
C TYR A 3 2.19 5.60 20.88
N PHE A 4 3.33 6.28 21.00
CA PHE A 4 3.72 7.35 20.10
C PHE A 4 5.08 7.00 19.49
N THR A 5 5.27 7.39 18.23
CA THR A 5 6.56 7.25 17.54
C THR A 5 7.15 8.65 17.39
N ILE A 6 8.35 8.86 17.91
CA ILE A 6 9.12 10.06 17.63
C ILE A 6 9.86 9.83 16.32
N MET A 7 9.65 10.73 15.36
CA MET A 7 10.37 10.68 14.09
C MET A 7 11.85 11.03 14.28
N PRO A 8 12.76 10.45 13.48
CA PRO A 8 14.17 10.82 13.51
C PRO A 8 14.36 12.31 13.23
N VAL A 9 15.47 12.86 13.70
CA VAL A 9 15.88 14.24 13.36
C VAL A 9 16.05 14.35 11.84
N ASP A 10 15.44 15.37 11.25
CA ASP A 10 15.40 15.65 9.82
C ASP A 10 16.61 16.42 9.30
N ILE A 11 17.43 16.96 10.20
CA ILE A 11 18.78 17.49 9.93
C ILE A 11 19.76 16.33 9.73
N ASP A 12 19.62 15.59 8.62
CA ASP A 12 20.48 14.44 8.29
C ASP A 12 21.05 14.53 6.87
N PRO A 13 22.31 14.99 6.71
CA PRO A 13 22.98 15.04 5.41
C PRO A 13 23.16 13.68 4.74
N ASN A 14 23.17 12.59 5.51
CA ASN A 14 23.37 11.22 5.01
C ASN A 14 22.05 10.50 4.68
N GLY A 15 20.92 11.20 4.82
CA GLY A 15 19.59 10.69 4.49
C GLY A 15 18.83 10.14 5.69
N ILE A 16 17.63 10.68 5.92
CA ILE A 16 16.74 10.27 7.01
C ILE A 16 16.03 8.93 6.76
N VAL A 17 15.90 8.51 5.50
CA VAL A 17 15.05 7.39 5.08
C VAL A 17 15.42 6.05 5.73
N PRO A 18 16.70 5.64 5.81
CA PRO A 18 17.09 4.40 6.50
C PRO A 18 16.70 4.39 7.98
N LYS A 19 16.70 5.55 8.65
CA LYS A 19 16.28 5.67 10.05
C LYS A 19 14.77 5.52 10.20
N ILE A 20 14.00 6.18 9.31
CA ILE A 20 12.54 6.01 9.26
C ILE A 20 12.20 4.54 9.01
N HIS A 21 12.88 3.92 8.05
CA HIS A 21 12.71 2.50 7.72
C HIS A 21 12.94 1.60 8.94
N HIS A 22 14.06 1.78 9.65
CA HIS A 22 14.35 1.01 10.86
C HIS A 22 13.27 1.19 11.94
N LEU A 23 12.76 2.41 12.15
CA LEU A 23 11.71 2.67 13.14
C LEU A 23 10.37 2.04 12.76
N VAL A 24 9.95 2.18 11.51
CA VAL A 24 8.69 1.61 11.01
C VAL A 24 8.72 0.09 11.16
N ARG A 25 9.82 -0.57 10.73
CA ARG A 25 9.98 -2.02 10.87
C ARG A 25 10.03 -2.46 12.33
N SER A 26 10.76 -1.74 13.18
CA SER A 26 10.83 -2.05 14.61
C SER A 26 9.47 -1.94 15.31
N ARG A 27 8.66 -0.93 14.93
CA ARG A 27 7.28 -0.77 15.41
C ARG A 27 6.40 -1.94 14.96
N GLU A 28 6.47 -2.32 13.68
CA GLU A 28 5.71 -3.44 13.12
C GLU A 28 6.05 -4.75 13.85
N ASP A 29 7.33 -5.08 13.98
CA ASP A 29 7.81 -6.29 14.65
C ASP A 29 7.42 -6.33 16.13
N THR A 30 7.52 -5.19 16.83
CA THR A 30 7.14 -5.09 18.24
C THR A 30 5.63 -5.26 18.42
N THR A 31 4.84 -4.64 17.57
CA THR A 31 3.37 -4.76 17.58
C THR A 31 2.96 -6.22 17.34
N ARG A 32 3.55 -6.87 16.33
CA ARG A 32 3.27 -8.28 16.02
C ARG A 32 3.66 -9.21 17.17
N LYS A 33 4.80 -8.97 17.84
CA LYS A 33 5.21 -9.72 19.05
C LYS A 33 4.24 -9.54 20.21
N GLN A 34 3.78 -8.31 20.46
CA GLN A 34 2.80 -8.03 21.50
C GLN A 34 1.47 -8.73 21.22
N ILE A 35 0.96 -8.64 19.98
CA ILE A 35 -0.27 -9.35 19.60
C ILE A 35 -0.09 -10.85 19.85
N ARG A 36 1.00 -11.47 19.38
CA ARG A 36 1.27 -12.90 19.62
C ARG A 36 1.29 -13.26 21.11
N SER A 37 1.82 -12.40 21.98
CA SER A 37 1.87 -12.66 23.42
C SER A 37 0.49 -12.68 24.10
N LEU A 38 -0.54 -12.14 23.46
CA LEU A 38 -1.92 -12.12 23.97
C LEU A 38 -2.72 -13.38 23.62
N PHE A 39 -2.20 -14.23 22.73
CA PHE A 39 -2.88 -15.44 22.26
C PHE A 39 -2.03 -16.69 22.52
N SER A 40 -2.67 -17.81 22.87
CA SER A 40 -1.99 -19.09 23.06
C SER A 40 -1.44 -19.64 21.75
N GLU A 41 -2.27 -19.58 20.70
CA GLU A 41 -1.93 -19.88 19.31
C GLU A 41 -2.75 -18.94 18.41
N ILE A 42 -2.13 -18.40 17.37
CA ILE A 42 -2.78 -17.53 16.38
C ILE A 42 -2.18 -17.83 15.01
N ASP A 43 -3.03 -18.03 14.00
CA ASP A 43 -2.57 -18.23 12.63
C ASP A 43 -2.08 -16.91 12.02
N THR A 44 -1.42 -16.98 10.86
CA THR A 44 -0.87 -15.79 10.19
C THR A 44 -1.98 -14.85 9.70
N MET A 45 -3.12 -15.40 9.28
CA MET A 45 -4.25 -14.64 8.78
C MET A 45 -4.91 -13.81 9.89
N ASP A 46 -5.29 -14.44 11.00
CA ASP A 46 -5.87 -13.74 12.16
C ASP A 46 -4.88 -12.76 12.77
N LEU A 47 -3.59 -13.11 12.84
CA LEU A 47 -2.55 -12.18 13.28
C LEU A 47 -2.54 -10.90 12.44
N SER A 48 -2.56 -11.03 11.10
CA SER A 48 -2.58 -9.88 10.19
C SER A 48 -3.86 -9.05 10.33
N LYS A 49 -5.03 -9.70 10.48
CA LYS A 49 -6.31 -9.00 10.69
C LYS A 49 -6.32 -8.23 12.01
N VAL A 50 -5.88 -8.85 13.11
CA VAL A 50 -5.82 -8.20 14.43
C VAL A 50 -4.86 -7.01 14.41
N GLN A 51 -3.71 -7.14 13.72
CA GLN A 51 -2.76 -6.04 13.56
C GLN A 51 -3.39 -4.84 12.84
N ASN A 52 -4.05 -5.05 11.70
CA ASN A 52 -4.68 -3.97 10.95
C ASN A 52 -5.85 -3.33 11.73
N ILE A 53 -6.67 -4.13 12.42
CA ILE A 53 -7.75 -3.60 13.27
C ILE A 53 -7.17 -2.75 14.42
N LEU A 54 -6.05 -3.17 15.02
CA LEU A 54 -5.36 -2.37 16.04
C LEU A 54 -4.86 -1.04 15.48
N GLU A 55 -4.34 -1.03 14.24
CA GLU A 55 -3.93 0.19 13.55
C GLU A 55 -5.11 1.13 13.27
N ILE A 56 -6.25 0.59 12.83
CA ILE A 56 -7.51 1.34 12.65
C ILE A 56 -7.94 2.00 13.97
N VAL A 57 -8.02 1.22 15.05
CA VAL A 57 -8.44 1.73 16.38
C VAL A 57 -7.48 2.79 16.90
N THR A 58 -6.17 2.59 16.72
CA THR A 58 -5.15 3.56 17.12
C THR A 58 -5.30 4.87 16.35
N THR A 59 -5.60 4.79 15.05
CA THR A 59 -5.82 5.96 14.19
C THR A 59 -7.09 6.71 14.57
N LEU A 60 -8.21 6.00 14.82
CA LEU A 60 -9.44 6.60 15.33
C LEU A 60 -9.23 7.32 16.67
N GLN A 61 -8.47 6.71 17.58
CA GLN A 61 -8.12 7.32 18.86
C GLN A 61 -7.26 8.58 18.67
N LEU A 62 -6.33 8.58 17.71
CA LEU A 62 -5.55 9.76 17.37
C LEU A 62 -6.45 10.89 16.83
N LEU A 63 -7.34 10.61 15.88
CA LEU A 63 -8.29 11.59 15.33
C LEU A 63 -9.14 12.22 16.46
N GLN A 64 -9.68 11.40 17.35
CA GLN A 64 -10.46 11.86 18.51
C GLN A 64 -9.64 12.79 19.41
N LYS A 65 -8.38 12.46 19.68
CA LYS A 65 -7.47 13.30 20.48
C LYS A 65 -7.16 14.63 19.81
N VAL A 66 -6.90 14.64 18.51
CA VAL A 66 -6.63 15.88 17.75
C VAL A 66 -7.84 16.80 17.79
N VAL A 67 -9.04 16.28 17.48
CA VAL A 67 -10.29 17.06 17.53
C VAL A 67 -10.53 17.62 18.94
N ARG A 68 -10.42 16.76 19.97
CA ARG A 68 -10.59 17.18 21.36
C ARG A 68 -9.57 18.22 21.79
N HIS A 69 -8.31 18.08 21.38
CA HIS A 69 -7.25 19.04 21.68
C HIS A 69 -7.55 20.41 21.08
N LEU A 70 -7.85 20.49 19.79
CA LEU A 70 -8.17 21.76 19.12
C LEU A 70 -9.41 22.42 19.74
N PHE A 71 -10.46 21.65 20.00
CA PHE A 71 -11.68 22.13 20.65
C PHE A 71 -11.41 22.69 22.05
N LEU A 72 -10.71 21.95 22.90
CA LEU A 72 -10.40 22.40 24.27
C LEU A 72 -9.45 23.59 24.29
N THR A 73 -8.51 23.67 23.35
CA THR A 73 -7.61 24.82 23.21
C THR A 73 -8.38 26.09 22.87
N ALA A 74 -9.29 26.04 21.89
CA ALA A 74 -10.15 27.18 21.56
C ALA A 74 -11.02 27.61 22.76
N LYS A 75 -11.62 26.64 23.46
CA LYS A 75 -12.42 26.87 24.67
C LYS A 75 -11.61 27.51 25.80
N LYS A 76 -10.39 27.01 26.06
CA LYS A 76 -9.53 27.49 27.16
C LYS A 76 -9.02 28.91 26.92
N GLN A 77 -8.67 29.25 25.69
CA GLN A 77 -8.18 30.59 25.33
C GLN A 77 -9.31 31.63 25.20
N ASN A 78 -10.58 31.19 25.26
CA ASN A 78 -11.76 32.01 25.00
C ASN A 78 -11.65 32.83 23.70
N ASN A 79 -11.00 32.23 22.69
CA ASN A 79 -10.64 32.89 21.44
C ASN A 79 -11.39 32.18 20.30
N TYR A 80 -12.52 32.75 19.90
CA TYR A 80 -13.38 32.21 18.84
C TYR A 80 -12.62 31.87 17.54
N PRO A 81 -11.76 32.76 17.01
CA PRO A 81 -10.92 32.44 15.85
C PRO A 81 -10.16 31.11 15.91
N MET A 82 -9.78 30.62 17.10
CA MET A 82 -9.07 29.34 17.26
C MET A 82 -9.93 28.11 16.94
N ILE A 83 -11.27 28.24 16.84
CA ILE A 83 -12.14 27.13 16.43
C ILE A 83 -12.21 26.97 14.91
N LEU A 84 -11.91 28.03 14.15
CA LEU A 84 -12.07 28.03 12.68
C LEU A 84 -11.24 26.93 11.99
N PRO A 85 -9.96 26.70 12.35
CA PRO A 85 -9.21 25.60 11.75
C PRO A 85 -9.86 24.24 11.99
N LEU A 86 -10.43 24.01 13.18
CA LEU A 86 -11.17 22.78 13.48
C LEU A 86 -12.40 22.67 12.58
N GLN A 87 -13.20 23.73 12.45
CA GLN A 87 -14.40 23.72 11.61
C GLN A 87 -14.08 23.41 10.14
N MET A 88 -12.95 23.92 9.63
CA MET A 88 -12.53 23.70 8.25
C MET A 88 -12.05 22.26 8.00
N ILE A 89 -11.33 21.66 8.96
CA ILE A 89 -10.76 20.31 8.80
C ILE A 89 -11.70 19.19 9.25
N LEU A 90 -12.69 19.49 10.11
CA LEU A 90 -13.57 18.49 10.71
C LEU A 90 -14.29 17.60 9.69
N PRO A 91 -14.81 18.10 8.54
CA PRO A 91 -15.42 17.24 7.54
C PRO A 91 -14.48 16.14 7.04
N PHE A 92 -13.22 16.48 6.73
CA PHE A 92 -12.22 15.52 6.28
C PHE A 92 -11.80 14.53 7.37
N ILE A 93 -11.80 14.95 8.64
CA ILE A 93 -11.55 14.06 9.78
C ILE A 93 -12.71 13.07 9.94
N MET A 94 -13.95 13.56 9.83
CA MET A 94 -15.15 12.72 9.94
C MET A 94 -15.21 11.69 8.82
N GLU A 95 -14.95 12.09 7.58
CA GLU A 95 -14.89 11.18 6.43
C GLU A 95 -13.86 10.06 6.66
N GLN A 96 -12.64 10.41 7.10
CA GLN A 96 -11.61 9.42 7.44
C GLN A 96 -12.04 8.51 8.60
N ALA A 97 -12.66 9.07 9.64
CA ALA A 97 -13.11 8.30 10.80
C ALA A 97 -14.24 7.32 10.44
N GLU A 98 -15.20 7.75 9.62
CA GLU A 98 -16.29 6.91 9.12
C GLU A 98 -15.73 5.79 8.23
N ALA A 99 -14.85 6.13 7.29
CA ALA A 99 -14.18 5.14 6.44
C ALA A 99 -13.40 4.09 7.26
N LEU A 100 -12.67 4.51 8.29
CA LEU A 100 -11.93 3.61 9.18
C LEU A 100 -12.87 2.70 9.97
N ASN A 101 -14.01 3.21 10.44
CA ASN A 101 -15.02 2.42 11.12
C ASN A 101 -15.68 1.40 10.16
N ASP A 102 -15.99 1.81 8.93
CA ASP A 102 -16.61 0.98 7.90
C ASP A 102 -15.65 -0.09 7.34
N ALA A 103 -14.34 0.08 7.52
CA ALA A 103 -13.34 -0.90 7.15
C ALA A 103 -13.31 -2.11 8.11
N VAL A 104 -13.65 -1.92 9.40
CA VAL A 104 -13.54 -2.97 10.44
C VAL A 104 -14.28 -4.27 10.07
N PRO A 105 -15.52 -4.24 9.55
CA PRO A 105 -16.20 -5.45 9.08
C PRO A 105 -15.45 -6.21 7.98
N ALA A 106 -14.85 -5.51 7.01
CA ALA A 106 -14.10 -6.13 5.91
C ALA A 106 -12.84 -6.83 6.44
N PHE A 107 -12.08 -6.16 7.32
CA PHE A 107 -10.92 -6.75 8.00
C PHE A 107 -11.30 -7.96 8.85
N LYS A 108 -12.42 -7.89 9.60
CA LYS A 108 -12.88 -9.00 10.42
C LYS A 108 -13.28 -10.22 9.59
N GLN A 109 -13.95 -10.00 8.46
CA GLN A 109 -14.44 -11.05 7.55
C GLN A 109 -13.38 -11.54 6.56
N GLY A 110 -12.24 -10.85 6.44
CA GLY A 110 -11.20 -11.20 5.49
C GLY A 110 -11.58 -10.92 4.04
N GLN A 111 -12.39 -9.89 3.80
CA GLN A 111 -12.88 -9.53 2.47
C GLN A 111 -11.91 -8.60 1.73
N PRO A 112 -11.84 -8.66 0.40
CA PRO A 112 -10.99 -7.77 -0.39
C PRO A 112 -11.41 -6.31 -0.24
N ILE A 113 -10.41 -5.44 -0.05
CA ILE A 113 -10.58 -4.00 0.06
C ILE A 113 -10.10 -3.28 -1.21
N GLY A 114 -10.52 -2.04 -1.45
CA GLY A 114 -10.18 -1.30 -2.68
C GLY A 114 -8.68 -1.18 -2.96
N ASP A 115 -7.87 -1.01 -1.91
CA ASP A 115 -6.39 -1.00 -1.96
C ASP A 115 -5.82 -2.30 -2.56
N GLY A 116 -6.56 -3.40 -2.49
CA GLY A 116 -6.15 -4.69 -3.04
C GLY A 116 -6.24 -4.82 -4.56
N ILE A 117 -6.59 -3.76 -5.31
CA ILE A 117 -6.72 -3.82 -6.78
C ILE A 117 -5.39 -4.12 -7.49
N GLY A 118 -4.27 -3.55 -7.03
CA GLY A 118 -2.94 -3.83 -7.59
C GLY A 118 -2.55 -5.30 -7.43
N PRO A 119 -2.60 -5.87 -6.20
CA PRO A 119 -2.37 -7.28 -5.97
C PRO A 119 -3.38 -8.20 -6.64
N LEU A 120 -4.63 -7.75 -6.84
CA LEU A 120 -5.65 -8.52 -7.57
C LEU A 120 -5.24 -8.71 -9.03
N VAL A 121 -4.87 -7.64 -9.73
CA VAL A 121 -4.42 -7.70 -11.13
C VAL A 121 -3.22 -8.63 -11.28
N VAL A 122 -2.19 -8.44 -10.44
CA VAL A 122 -1.00 -9.29 -10.50
C VAL A 122 -1.31 -10.72 -10.07
N GLY A 123 -2.18 -10.91 -9.07
CA GLY A 123 -2.63 -12.23 -8.62
C GLY A 123 -3.32 -13.01 -9.74
N GLU A 124 -4.18 -12.38 -10.53
CA GLU A 124 -4.79 -12.99 -11.71
C GLU A 124 -3.76 -13.40 -12.77
N MET A 125 -2.72 -12.59 -12.98
CA MET A 125 -1.59 -12.92 -13.85
C MET A 125 -0.74 -14.09 -13.30
N MET A 126 -0.80 -14.36 -11.99
CA MET A 126 -0.04 -15.40 -11.31
C MET A 126 -0.72 -16.79 -11.30
N LEU A 127 -2.02 -16.91 -11.60
CA LEU A 127 -2.81 -18.14 -11.35
C LEU A 127 -2.13 -19.45 -11.80
N ASN A 128 -1.57 -19.48 -13.02
CA ASN A 128 -0.95 -20.67 -13.61
C ASN A 128 0.58 -20.71 -13.50
N THR A 129 1.16 -19.92 -12.60
CA THR A 129 2.62 -19.78 -12.44
C THR A 129 3.10 -20.34 -11.10
N LYS A 130 4.38 -20.74 -11.04
CA LYS A 130 4.99 -21.19 -9.79
C LYS A 130 5.36 -19.98 -8.92
N LYS A 131 4.73 -19.87 -7.76
CA LYS A 131 4.99 -18.82 -6.78
C LYS A 131 6.23 -19.14 -5.96
N GLN A 132 7.04 -18.11 -5.72
CA GLN A 132 8.28 -18.17 -4.96
C GLN A 132 8.28 -17.01 -3.95
N LYS A 133 8.90 -17.21 -2.78
CA LYS A 133 9.07 -16.12 -1.81
C LYS A 133 10.16 -15.18 -2.30
N ALA A 134 9.86 -13.88 -2.34
CA ALA A 134 10.85 -12.84 -2.59
C ALA A 134 11.42 -12.33 -1.26
N GLU A 135 10.53 -11.93 -0.36
CA GLU A 135 10.85 -11.29 0.92
C GLU A 135 9.71 -11.53 1.93
N PHE A 136 9.82 -10.94 3.12
CA PHE A 136 8.77 -11.01 4.14
C PHE A 136 7.38 -10.67 3.58
N GLU A 137 6.45 -11.62 3.72
CA GLU A 137 5.06 -11.53 3.23
C GLU A 137 4.96 -11.01 1.79
N THR A 138 5.90 -11.41 0.93
CA THR A 138 5.98 -10.97 -0.47
C THR A 138 6.38 -12.13 -1.38
N VAL A 139 5.60 -12.33 -2.44
CA VAL A 139 5.76 -13.43 -3.39
C VAL A 139 5.96 -12.91 -4.80
N TYR A 140 6.70 -13.69 -5.59
CA TYR A 140 6.87 -13.44 -7.02
C TYR A 140 6.64 -14.69 -7.83
N SER A 141 6.39 -14.52 -9.12
CA SER A 141 6.38 -15.60 -10.09
C SER A 141 6.98 -15.16 -11.41
N GLU A 142 7.32 -16.15 -12.24
CA GLU A 142 7.85 -15.93 -13.58
C GLU A 142 6.78 -16.34 -14.59
N SER A 143 6.58 -15.49 -15.60
CA SER A 143 5.68 -15.72 -16.73
C SER A 143 6.32 -15.22 -18.02
N GLU A 144 5.65 -15.45 -19.14
CA GLU A 144 6.10 -15.01 -20.46
C GLU A 144 4.95 -14.33 -21.20
N PHE A 145 5.27 -13.26 -21.92
CA PHE A 145 4.32 -12.52 -22.75
C PHE A 145 5.01 -12.05 -24.03
N GLU A 146 4.54 -12.50 -25.20
CA GLU A 146 5.10 -12.12 -26.51
C GLU A 146 6.63 -12.23 -26.61
N GLY A 147 7.20 -13.34 -26.11
CA GLY A 147 8.65 -13.56 -26.10
C GLY A 147 9.43 -12.67 -25.13
N ARG A 148 8.75 -12.00 -24.19
CA ARG A 148 9.33 -11.20 -23.10
C ARG A 148 9.13 -11.92 -21.77
N LYS A 149 10.14 -11.84 -20.91
CA LYS A 149 10.06 -12.42 -19.58
C LYS A 149 9.34 -11.47 -18.64
N LEU A 150 8.29 -11.96 -17.96
CA LEU A 150 7.58 -11.20 -16.93
C LEU A 150 7.95 -11.73 -15.55
N ILE A 151 8.39 -10.83 -14.68
CA ILE A 151 8.53 -11.08 -13.25
C ILE A 151 7.34 -10.42 -12.59
N LEU A 152 6.43 -11.20 -12.04
CA LEU A 152 5.24 -10.72 -11.35
C LEU A 152 5.54 -10.67 -9.85
N LEU A 153 5.28 -9.55 -9.19
CA LEU A 153 5.57 -9.33 -7.76
C LEU A 153 4.33 -8.77 -7.05
N LYS A 154 3.97 -9.32 -5.89
CA LYS A 154 2.96 -8.74 -5.00
C LYS A 154 3.14 -9.22 -3.55
N ALA A 155 2.42 -8.61 -2.62
CA ALA A 155 2.34 -9.11 -1.24
C ALA A 155 1.71 -10.52 -1.18
N GLU A 156 2.04 -11.29 -0.15
CA GLU A 156 1.54 -12.65 0.07
C GLU A 156 0.10 -12.60 0.58
N GLY A 157 -0.84 -13.07 -0.25
CA GLY A 157 -2.26 -13.12 0.04
C GLY A 157 -2.74 -14.53 0.43
N PRO A 158 -3.93 -14.65 1.04
CA PRO A 158 -4.95 -13.60 1.24
C PRO A 158 -4.84 -12.90 2.63
N TYR A 159 -3.63 -12.60 3.10
CA TYR A 159 -3.40 -11.95 4.40
C TYR A 159 -3.62 -10.43 4.32
N ALA A 160 -3.97 -9.81 5.47
CA ALA A 160 -4.03 -8.36 5.60
C ALA A 160 -2.62 -7.76 5.69
N THR A 161 -1.90 -7.74 4.57
CA THR A 161 -0.52 -7.28 4.51
C THR A 161 -0.24 -6.55 3.21
N VAL A 162 0.69 -5.61 3.27
CA VAL A 162 1.26 -4.91 2.11
C VAL A 162 2.67 -5.45 1.76
N GLY A 163 3.18 -6.41 2.55
CA GLY A 163 4.48 -7.04 2.35
C GLY A 163 5.67 -6.08 2.48
N ARG A 164 6.72 -6.38 1.73
CA ARG A 164 8.01 -5.68 1.64
C ARG A 164 8.39 -5.46 0.17
N PRO A 165 7.59 -4.71 -0.60
CA PRO A 165 7.82 -4.53 -2.02
C PRO A 165 9.13 -3.82 -2.32
N GLY A 166 9.61 -2.91 -1.46
CA GLY A 166 10.90 -2.25 -1.64
C GLY A 166 12.07 -3.23 -1.60
N GLU A 167 12.17 -4.04 -0.54
CA GLU A 167 13.20 -5.09 -0.43
C GLU A 167 13.07 -6.16 -1.51
N ALA A 168 11.84 -6.58 -1.82
CA ALA A 168 11.61 -7.59 -2.85
C ALA A 168 12.03 -7.09 -4.24
N THR A 169 11.80 -5.81 -4.53
CA THR A 169 12.24 -5.18 -5.78
C THR A 169 13.76 -5.16 -5.86
N GLU A 170 14.45 -4.76 -4.79
CA GLU A 170 15.92 -4.77 -4.73
C GLU A 170 16.49 -6.18 -5.02
N PHE A 171 15.93 -7.21 -4.38
CA PHE A 171 16.30 -8.61 -4.61
C PHE A 171 16.08 -9.05 -6.06
N LEU A 172 14.90 -8.77 -6.63
CA LEU A 172 14.54 -9.21 -7.97
C LEU A 172 15.29 -8.44 -9.06
N VAL A 173 15.55 -7.15 -8.85
CA VAL A 173 16.35 -6.33 -9.76
C VAL A 173 17.80 -6.83 -9.78
N GLY A 174 18.37 -7.20 -8.62
CA GLY A 174 19.68 -7.83 -8.55
C GLY A 174 19.76 -9.17 -9.28
N LYS A 175 18.69 -9.97 -9.23
CA LYS A 175 18.63 -11.33 -9.82
C LYS A 175 18.32 -11.33 -11.33
N TYR A 176 17.34 -10.55 -11.77
CA TYR A 176 16.81 -10.62 -13.14
C TYR A 176 17.19 -9.43 -14.01
N LYS A 177 17.63 -8.31 -13.42
CA LYS A 177 18.00 -7.07 -14.13
C LYS A 177 16.94 -6.66 -15.16
N PRO A 178 15.71 -6.35 -14.72
CA PRO A 178 14.62 -6.01 -15.62
C PRO A 178 14.95 -4.73 -16.40
N ASP A 179 14.48 -4.69 -17.66
CA ASP A 179 14.62 -3.54 -18.54
C ASP A 179 13.63 -2.43 -18.20
N ILE A 180 12.46 -2.78 -17.63
CA ILE A 180 11.44 -1.83 -17.16
C ILE A 180 10.78 -2.33 -15.87
N ILE A 181 10.23 -1.39 -15.08
CA ILE A 181 9.34 -1.68 -13.95
C ILE A 181 7.96 -1.09 -14.23
N VAL A 182 6.90 -1.86 -14.04
CA VAL A 182 5.50 -1.42 -14.14
C VAL A 182 4.83 -1.63 -12.78
N MET A 183 4.43 -0.56 -12.12
CA MET A 183 3.77 -0.60 -10.81
C MET A 183 2.27 -0.37 -10.95
N ILE A 184 1.47 -1.13 -10.20
CA ILE A 184 0.01 -1.03 -10.18
C ILE A 184 -0.41 -0.78 -8.75
N ASP A 185 -1.06 0.35 -8.49
CA ASP A 185 -1.44 0.78 -7.14
C ASP A 185 -2.84 1.41 -7.12
N ALA A 186 -3.46 1.45 -5.94
CA ALA A 186 -4.61 2.31 -5.70
C ALA A 186 -4.11 3.73 -5.38
N ALA A 187 -4.78 4.76 -5.89
CA ALA A 187 -4.47 6.14 -5.58
C ALA A 187 -5.71 6.93 -5.20
N LEU A 188 -5.55 7.93 -4.33
CA LEU A 188 -6.66 8.82 -4.00
C LEU A 188 -7.11 9.59 -5.25
N LYS A 189 -8.43 9.60 -5.44
CA LYS A 189 -9.11 10.39 -6.46
C LYS A 189 -9.19 11.86 -6.04
N PHE A 190 -9.20 12.75 -7.01
CA PHE A 190 -9.66 14.11 -6.78
C PHE A 190 -11.20 14.16 -6.74
N GLU A 191 -11.75 15.20 -6.13
CA GLU A 191 -13.22 15.34 -6.00
C GLU A 191 -13.96 15.37 -7.34
N GLY A 192 -13.28 15.80 -8.41
CA GLY A 192 -13.82 15.77 -9.78
C GLY A 192 -13.62 14.45 -10.53
N GLU A 193 -12.98 13.45 -9.94
CA GLU A 193 -12.71 12.15 -10.55
C GLU A 193 -13.68 11.08 -10.00
N ASP A 194 -14.07 10.14 -10.86
CA ASP A 194 -14.87 8.98 -10.47
C ASP A 194 -13.97 7.87 -9.89
N SER A 195 -14.50 7.14 -8.90
CA SER A 195 -13.85 5.93 -8.39
C SER A 195 -13.76 4.87 -9.50
N GLY A 196 -12.61 4.21 -9.63
CA GLY A 196 -12.31 3.28 -10.71
C GLY A 196 -11.70 3.93 -11.95
N THR A 197 -11.50 5.26 -11.98
CA THR A 197 -10.77 5.91 -13.08
C THR A 197 -9.32 5.40 -13.10
N VAL A 198 -8.84 4.96 -14.27
CA VAL A 198 -7.48 4.45 -14.45
C VAL A 198 -6.61 5.55 -15.06
N ALA A 199 -5.44 5.78 -14.48
CA ALA A 199 -4.45 6.72 -15.01
C ALA A 199 -3.07 6.07 -15.11
N GLN A 200 -2.35 6.40 -16.17
CA GLN A 200 -0.96 5.96 -16.38
C GLN A 200 0.00 7.09 -16.02
N GLY A 201 1.20 6.74 -15.58
CA GLY A 201 2.21 7.70 -15.16
C GLY A 201 3.61 7.10 -15.10
N PHE A 202 4.51 7.89 -14.51
CA PHE A 202 5.91 7.55 -14.31
C PHE A 202 6.27 7.66 -12.83
N GLY A 203 7.21 6.84 -12.38
CA GLY A 203 7.69 6.80 -11.00
C GLY A 203 7.00 5.74 -10.15
N ALA A 204 7.55 5.53 -8.95
CA ALA A 204 7.12 4.47 -8.05
C ALA A 204 5.77 4.81 -7.39
N ALA A 205 4.72 4.12 -7.82
CA ALA A 205 3.39 4.22 -7.23
C ALA A 205 3.29 3.29 -6.02
N ILE A 206 3.53 3.86 -4.83
CA ILE A 206 3.38 3.17 -3.56
C ILE A 206 3.03 4.17 -2.45
N GLY A 207 2.02 3.82 -1.65
CA GLY A 207 1.62 4.56 -0.46
C GLY A 207 2.56 4.38 0.76
N GLY A 208 2.10 4.89 1.90
CA GLY A 208 2.77 4.72 3.19
C GLY A 208 3.83 5.77 3.51
N VAL A 209 4.80 5.41 4.36
CA VAL A 209 5.77 6.35 4.97
C VAL A 209 6.88 6.77 4.00
N GLY A 210 6.87 6.26 2.76
CA GLY A 210 7.81 6.59 1.69
C GLY A 210 9.13 5.82 1.71
N THR A 211 9.33 4.89 2.64
CA THR A 211 10.57 4.11 2.75
C THR A 211 10.71 3.09 1.62
N ASP A 212 9.63 2.40 1.26
CA ASP A 212 9.63 1.47 0.13
C ASP A 212 9.74 2.21 -1.20
N ARG A 213 9.05 3.35 -1.34
CA ARG A 213 9.17 4.24 -2.52
C ARG A 213 10.62 4.63 -2.79
N PHE A 214 11.29 5.13 -1.75
CA PHE A 214 12.68 5.55 -1.83
C PHE A 214 13.61 4.41 -2.28
N LYS A 215 13.44 3.20 -1.73
CA LYS A 215 14.26 2.04 -2.13
C LYS A 215 14.10 1.70 -3.61
N ILE A 216 12.85 1.69 -4.11
CA ILE A 216 12.54 1.41 -5.51
C ILE A 216 13.13 2.50 -6.42
N GLU A 217 12.95 3.77 -6.06
CA GLU A 217 13.51 4.90 -6.80
C GLU A 217 15.04 4.89 -6.82
N GLU A 218 15.68 4.57 -5.70
CA GLU A 218 17.14 4.51 -5.58
C GLU A 218 17.73 3.41 -6.48
N ILE A 219 17.18 2.20 -6.42
CA ILE A 219 17.69 1.09 -7.24
C ILE A 219 17.40 1.30 -8.74
N ALA A 220 16.21 1.81 -9.07
CA ALA A 220 15.84 2.12 -10.45
C ALA A 220 16.74 3.22 -11.03
N THR A 221 17.03 4.26 -10.25
CA THR A 221 17.94 5.35 -10.66
C THR A 221 19.36 4.86 -10.83
N LYS A 222 19.89 4.07 -9.88
CA LYS A 222 21.25 3.51 -9.95
C LYS A 222 21.47 2.66 -11.19
N LEU A 223 20.45 1.95 -11.66
CA LEU A 223 20.52 1.04 -12.80
C LEU A 223 19.88 1.61 -14.08
N ALA A 224 19.43 2.87 -14.05
CA ALA A 224 18.74 3.54 -15.15
C ALA A 224 17.53 2.75 -15.71
N ILE A 225 16.77 2.11 -14.82
CA ILE A 225 15.56 1.35 -15.17
C ILE A 225 14.36 2.32 -15.14
N PRO A 226 13.63 2.49 -16.25
CA PRO A 226 12.40 3.28 -16.26
C PRO A 226 11.32 2.62 -15.40
N VAL A 227 10.66 3.43 -14.57
CA VAL A 227 9.54 3.02 -13.72
C VAL A 227 8.28 3.67 -14.25
N PHE A 228 7.35 2.83 -14.68
CA PHE A 228 6.00 3.23 -15.08
C PHE A 228 5.01 2.86 -13.99
N SER A 229 3.90 3.58 -13.95
CA SER A 229 2.83 3.33 -13.00
C SER A 229 1.46 3.35 -13.67
N ILE A 230 0.57 2.53 -13.14
CA ILE A 230 -0.87 2.53 -13.44
C ILE A 230 -1.57 2.65 -12.09
N VAL A 231 -2.32 3.72 -11.91
CA VAL A 231 -3.06 3.98 -10.67
C VAL A 231 -4.55 3.90 -10.91
N ILE A 232 -5.26 3.28 -9.98
CA ILE A 232 -6.72 3.21 -9.97
C ILE A 232 -7.20 4.20 -8.92
N LYS A 233 -7.94 5.23 -9.37
CA LYS A 233 -8.44 6.32 -8.53
C LYS A 233 -9.57 5.85 -7.64
N GLN A 234 -9.49 6.14 -6.34
CA GLN A 234 -10.46 5.70 -5.32
C GLN A 234 -10.65 6.80 -4.27
N SER A 235 -11.82 6.88 -3.66
CA SER A 235 -11.99 7.70 -2.44
C SER A 235 -11.27 7.04 -1.26
N VAL A 236 -11.07 7.80 -0.16
CA VAL A 236 -10.52 7.22 1.08
C VAL A 236 -11.38 6.05 1.56
N ASN A 237 -12.71 6.20 1.51
CA ASN A 237 -13.65 5.16 1.89
C ASN A 237 -13.50 3.91 1.01
N ASP A 238 -13.47 4.09 -0.31
CA ASP A 238 -13.38 2.96 -1.25
C ASP A 238 -12.08 2.17 -1.12
N ALA A 239 -10.97 2.85 -0.80
CA ALA A 239 -9.66 2.23 -0.66
C ALA A 239 -9.57 1.27 0.53
N ILE A 240 -10.20 1.60 1.66
CA ILE A 240 -10.05 0.84 2.91
C ILE A 240 -11.25 -0.03 3.27
N THR A 241 -12.38 0.14 2.59
CA THR A 241 -13.59 -0.69 2.77
C THR A 241 -13.68 -1.79 1.70
N LEU A 242 -14.75 -2.59 1.76
CA LEU A 242 -15.01 -3.67 0.81
C LEU A 242 -14.90 -3.17 -0.65
N MET A 243 -14.07 -3.85 -1.44
CA MET A 243 -13.81 -3.47 -2.83
C MET A 243 -15.12 -3.39 -3.62
N LYS A 244 -15.41 -2.20 -4.15
CA LYS A 244 -16.58 -1.99 -5.01
C LYS A 244 -16.40 -2.70 -6.35
N LYS A 245 -17.53 -3.13 -6.94
CA LYS A 245 -17.57 -3.80 -8.25
C LYS A 245 -16.95 -2.95 -9.36
N GLU A 246 -17.13 -1.64 -9.32
CA GLU A 246 -16.56 -0.70 -10.30
C GLU A 246 -15.03 -0.70 -10.30
N ILE A 247 -14.40 -0.87 -9.13
CA ILE A 247 -12.94 -1.00 -8.98
C ILE A 247 -12.49 -2.38 -9.46
N ALA A 248 -13.15 -3.45 -9.00
CA ALA A 248 -12.83 -4.82 -9.39
C ALA A 248 -12.94 -5.03 -10.91
N ALA A 249 -13.94 -4.42 -11.56
CA ALA A 249 -14.15 -4.49 -13.00
C ALA A 249 -13.00 -3.87 -13.82
N GLN A 250 -12.15 -3.03 -13.22
CA GLN A 250 -10.98 -2.48 -13.90
C GLN A 250 -9.82 -3.46 -14.02
N ALA A 251 -9.85 -4.62 -13.34
CA ALA A 251 -8.71 -5.54 -13.33
C ALA A 251 -8.26 -5.95 -14.75
N GLU A 252 -9.21 -6.33 -15.61
CA GLU A 252 -8.92 -6.68 -17.02
C GLU A 252 -8.47 -5.47 -17.86
N ASN A 253 -9.01 -4.29 -17.60
CA ASN A 253 -8.57 -3.06 -18.27
C ASN A 253 -7.12 -2.73 -17.90
N VAL A 254 -6.78 -2.80 -16.61
CA VAL A 254 -5.43 -2.54 -16.10
C VAL A 254 -4.45 -3.58 -16.64
N LYS A 255 -4.81 -4.86 -16.64
CA LYS A 255 -3.99 -5.93 -17.23
C LYS A 255 -3.68 -5.69 -18.70
N ARG A 256 -4.66 -5.26 -19.50
CA ARG A 256 -4.42 -4.87 -20.90
C ARG A 256 -3.44 -3.70 -20.99
N GLN A 257 -3.61 -2.67 -20.17
CA GLN A 257 -2.71 -1.51 -20.15
C GLN A 257 -1.28 -1.88 -19.70
N VAL A 258 -1.12 -2.83 -18.78
CA VAL A 258 0.19 -3.38 -18.41
C VAL A 258 0.86 -4.02 -19.64
N HIS A 259 0.10 -4.83 -20.39
CA HIS A 259 0.62 -5.46 -21.60
C HIS A 259 1.00 -4.43 -22.68
N GLU A 260 0.16 -3.42 -22.93
CA GLU A 260 0.45 -2.31 -23.85
C GLU A 260 1.74 -1.57 -23.43
N MET A 261 1.84 -1.21 -22.16
CA MET A 261 3.00 -0.52 -21.60
C MET A 261 4.29 -1.35 -21.71
N ILE A 262 4.21 -2.67 -21.54
CA ILE A 262 5.34 -3.57 -21.77
C ILE A 262 5.70 -3.58 -23.25
N THR A 263 4.73 -3.75 -24.15
CA THR A 263 4.96 -3.83 -25.60
C THR A 263 5.56 -2.55 -26.17
N ASP A 264 5.10 -1.39 -25.73
CA ASP A 264 5.55 -0.08 -26.21
C ASP A 264 6.97 0.27 -25.74
N ASN A 265 7.38 -0.26 -24.58
CA ASN A 265 8.64 0.12 -23.93
C ASN A 265 9.70 -1.00 -23.91
N THR A 266 9.41 -2.18 -24.48
CA THR A 266 10.35 -3.30 -24.53
C THR A 266 10.30 -4.08 -25.85
N LYS A 267 11.39 -4.79 -26.13
CA LYS A 267 11.58 -5.68 -27.28
C LYS A 267 11.52 -7.15 -26.83
N SER A 268 11.25 -8.05 -27.77
CA SER A 268 11.35 -9.50 -27.50
C SER A 268 12.71 -9.86 -26.89
N GLY A 269 12.71 -10.74 -25.89
CA GLY A 269 13.88 -11.15 -25.12
C GLY A 269 14.20 -10.25 -23.91
N GLN A 270 13.55 -9.09 -23.77
CA GLN A 270 13.67 -8.24 -22.60
C GLN A 270 12.81 -8.72 -21.43
N THR A 271 13.13 -8.23 -20.23
CA THR A 271 12.48 -8.60 -18.98
C THR A 271 11.74 -7.40 -18.39
N ALA A 272 10.47 -7.59 -18.02
CA ALA A 272 9.69 -6.58 -17.30
C ALA A 272 9.36 -7.07 -15.88
N LEU A 273 9.52 -6.19 -14.90
CA LEU A 273 9.07 -6.42 -13.52
C LEU A 273 7.72 -5.72 -13.31
N VAL A 274 6.67 -6.49 -13.08
CA VAL A 274 5.31 -5.98 -12.82
C VAL A 274 5.00 -6.15 -11.34
N ILE A 275 4.68 -5.05 -10.66
CA ILE A 275 4.51 -5.00 -9.20
C ILE A 275 3.07 -4.58 -8.88
N GLY A 276 2.34 -5.44 -8.19
CA GLY A 276 1.03 -5.14 -7.63
C GLY A 276 1.17 -4.67 -6.19
N VAL A 277 0.91 -3.38 -5.96
CA VAL A 277 1.04 -2.70 -4.66
C VAL A 277 -0.33 -2.51 -4.03
N GLY A 278 -0.40 -2.81 -2.73
CA GLY A 278 -1.62 -2.69 -1.94
C GLY A 278 -1.81 -3.87 -1.00
N ASN A 279 -2.86 -3.81 -0.20
CA ASN A 279 -3.21 -4.83 0.78
C ASN A 279 -3.81 -6.09 0.13
N THR A 280 -3.33 -7.27 0.51
CA THR A 280 -3.80 -8.55 -0.05
C THR A 280 -4.92 -9.23 0.72
N LEU A 281 -5.59 -8.54 1.65
CA LEU A 281 -6.71 -9.11 2.39
C LEU A 281 -7.74 -9.69 1.43
N GLY A 282 -8.09 -10.97 1.57
CA GLY A 282 -9.09 -11.61 0.71
C GLY A 282 -8.69 -11.78 -0.77
N VAL A 283 -7.46 -11.43 -1.16
CA VAL A 283 -6.92 -11.56 -2.53
C VAL A 283 -5.86 -12.65 -2.57
N SER A 284 -6.15 -13.77 -3.23
CA SER A 284 -5.22 -14.92 -3.35
C SER A 284 -4.23 -14.78 -4.53
N GLN A 285 -3.39 -15.82 -4.74
CA GLN A 285 -2.42 -15.91 -5.85
C GLN A 285 -2.35 -17.29 -6.52
#